data_AF-A0A355B2K2-F1
#
_entry.id   AF-A0A355B2K2-F1
#
_cell.length_a   1.000
_cell.length_b   1.000
_cell.length_c   1.000
_cell.angle_alpha   90.00
_cell.angle_beta   90.00
_cell.angle_gamma   90.00
#
_symmetry.space_group_name_H-M   'P 1'
#
loop_
_entity.id
_entity.type
_entity.pdbx_description
1 polymer ?
#
loop_
_entity_poly.entity_id
_entity_poly.type
_entity_poly.pdbx_seq_one_letter_code
_entity_poly.pdbx_strand_id
1 'polypeptide(L)' 'MDTGALCGRPHPMIDPASRNELLVRALREPGVAVVLFDVVIGHGAHSDPGGEIAQVLAGMGERKAVAVASLCGTEDDP' A
#
# COMPACT_ATOMS: atom_id res chain seq x y z
N MET A 1 -15.80 9.65 14.69
CA MET A 1 -15.95 10.56 13.54
C MET A 1 -15.00 10.04 12.48
N ASP A 2 -15.56 9.43 11.45
CA ASP A 2 -14.81 8.84 10.34
C ASP A 2 -14.35 9.97 9.41
N THR A 3 -13.10 10.38 9.55
CA THR A 3 -12.48 11.35 8.65
C THR A 3 -11.88 10.55 7.50
N GLY A 4 -12.70 10.26 6.48
CA GLY A 4 -12.31 9.47 5.31
C GLY A 4 -10.98 9.96 4.71
N ALA A 5 -10.15 9.01 4.29
CA ALA A 5 -8.73 9.18 3.94
C ALA A 5 -8.40 10.12 2.76
N LEU A 6 -9.38 10.84 2.21
CA LEU A 6 -9.30 11.53 0.91
C LEU A 6 -9.71 13.00 0.98
N CYS A 7 -9.31 13.72 2.03
CA CYS A 7 -9.56 15.16 2.15
C CYS A 7 -8.74 15.93 1.09
N GLY A 8 -9.24 15.99 -0.15
CA GLY A 8 -8.62 16.68 -1.28
C GLY A 8 -7.43 15.97 -1.94
N ARG A 9 -7.05 14.76 -1.50
CA ARG A 9 -5.99 13.95 -2.13
C ARG A 9 -6.60 12.97 -3.14
N PRO A 10 -5.90 12.65 -4.25
CA PRO A 10 -6.35 11.61 -5.18
C PRO A 10 -6.54 10.25 -4.47
N HIS A 11 -7.41 9.40 -5.02
CA HIS A 11 -7.64 8.07 -4.46
C HIS A 11 -6.32 7.28 -4.34
N PRO A 12 -6.11 6.42 -3.33
CA PRO A 12 -4.80 5.85 -3.05
C PRO A 12 -4.35 4.82 -4.11
N MET A 13 -5.27 4.39 -4.97
CA MET A 13 -4.97 3.61 -6.17
C MET A 13 -4.30 4.44 -7.27
N ILE A 14 -4.56 5.75 -7.31
CA ILE A 14 -4.01 6.69 -8.30
C ILE A 14 -2.74 7.35 -7.75
N ASP A 15 -2.80 7.88 -6.53
CA ASP A 15 -1.66 8.47 -5.81
C ASP A 15 -1.34 7.61 -4.57
N PRO A 16 -0.21 6.88 -4.56
CA PRO A 16 0.10 5.95 -3.49
C PRO A 16 0.52 6.64 -2.18
N ALA A 17 0.72 7.96 -2.14
CA ALA A 17 1.33 8.66 -1.01
C ALA A 17 0.60 8.38 0.32
N SER A 18 -0.73 8.55 0.36
CA SER A 18 -1.51 8.32 1.59
C SER A 18 -1.51 6.85 2.02
N ARG A 19 -1.51 5.90 1.06
CA ARG A 19 -1.37 4.47 1.35
C ARG A 19 0.02 4.16 1.90
N ASN A 20 1.07 4.70 1.31
CA ASN A 20 2.45 4.47 1.73
C ASN A 20 2.69 5.00 3.15
N GLU A 21 2.17 6.20 3.48
CA GLU A 21 2.20 6.78 4.83
C GLU A 21 1.56 5.83 5.87
N LEU A 22 0.39 5.29 5.57
CA LEU A 22 -0.32 4.35 6.45
C LEU A 22 0.41 3.01 6.57
N LEU A 23 0.94 2.48 5.47
CA LEU A 23 1.69 1.23 5.43
C LEU A 23 2.94 1.31 6.31
N VAL A 24 3.71 2.40 6.19
CA VAL A 24 4.90 2.63 7.04
C VAL A 24 4.51 2.70 8.52
N ARG A 25 3.43 3.42 8.85
CA ARG A 25 2.94 3.53 10.22
C ARG A 25 2.56 2.16 10.79
N ALA A 26 1.81 1.37 10.02
CA ALA A 26 1.38 0.03 10.44
C ALA A 26 2.57 -0.92 10.63
N LEU A 27 3.55 -0.91 9.73
CA LEU A 27 4.73 -1.78 9.80
C LEU A 27 5.67 -1.43 10.97
N ARG A 28 5.62 -0.21 11.49
CA ARG A 28 6.44 0.26 12.63
C ARG A 28 5.75 0.10 13.98
N GLU A 29 4.45 -0.16 14.00
CA GLU A 29 3.67 -0.29 15.23
C GLU A 29 4.02 -1.60 15.94
N PRO A 30 4.61 -1.58 17.16
CA PRO A 30 5.07 -2.79 17.84
C PRO A 30 3.99 -3.83 18.12
N GLY A 31 2.72 -3.40 18.25
CA GLY A 31 1.57 -4.28 18.46
C GLY A 31 1.05 -4.96 17.20
N VAL A 32 1.53 -4.57 16.01
CA VAL A 32 1.05 -5.12 14.73
C VAL A 32 1.90 -6.31 14.32
N ALA A 33 1.29 -7.49 14.29
CA ALA A 33 1.94 -8.71 13.82
C ALA A 33 1.81 -8.92 12.31
N VAL A 34 0.72 -8.46 11.69
CA VAL A 34 0.44 -8.63 10.26
C VAL A 34 -0.19 -7.37 9.68
N VAL A 35 0.27 -6.96 8.50
CA VAL A 35 -0.35 -5.92 7.68
C VAL A 35 -0.87 -6.56 6.40
N LEU A 36 -2.19 -6.47 6.20
CA LEU A 36 -2.88 -6.91 4.99
C LEU A 36 -3.14 -5.71 4.09
N PHE A 37 -2.89 -5.87 2.79
CA PHE A 37 -3.18 -4.84 1.80
C PHE A 37 -3.44 -5.44 0.41
N ASP A 38 -4.12 -4.68 -0.42
CA ASP A 38 -4.37 -5.02 -1.82
C ASP A 38 -3.37 -4.28 -2.73
N VAL A 39 -2.95 -4.96 -3.79
CA VAL A 39 -2.24 -4.41 -4.94
C VAL A 39 -3.20 -4.52 -6.11
N VAL A 40 -3.77 -3.39 -6.52
CA VAL A 40 -4.68 -3.35 -7.66
C VAL A 40 -3.92 -2.78 -8.85
N ILE A 41 -3.88 -3.55 -9.94
CA ILE A 41 -3.25 -3.18 -11.22
C ILE A 41 -4.34 -2.94 -12.28
N GLY A 42 -3.94 -2.50 -13.46
CA GLY A 42 -4.86 -2.26 -14.57
C GLY A 42 -5.23 -0.79 -14.78
N HIS A 43 -6.20 -0.57 -15.66
CA HIS A 43 -6.57 0.78 -16.10
C HIS A 43 -6.98 1.69 -14.93
N GLY A 44 -6.36 2.87 -14.85
CA GLY A 44 -6.66 3.87 -13.82
C GLY A 44 -5.94 3.63 -12.48
N ALA A 45 -5.16 2.57 -12.35
CA ALA A 45 -4.22 2.39 -11.24
C ALA A 45 -2.92 3.18 -11.47
N HIS A 46 -2.10 3.28 -10.42
CA HIS A 46 -0.71 3.72 -10.52
C HIS A 46 0.04 2.86 -11.57
N SER A 47 1.02 3.45 -12.28
CA SER A 47 1.75 2.76 -13.35
C SER A 47 2.64 1.62 -12.86
N ASP A 48 3.01 1.63 -11.58
CA ASP A 48 3.77 0.56 -10.93
C ASP A 48 3.44 0.55 -9.42
N PRO A 49 2.29 -0.01 -9.01
CA PRO A 49 1.91 -0.04 -7.61
C PRO A 49 2.77 -1.03 -6.82
N GLY A 50 3.30 -2.06 -7.48
CA GLY A 50 4.17 -3.07 -6.88
C GLY A 50 5.53 -2.51 -6.50
N GLY A 51 6.16 -1.74 -7.40
CA GLY A 51 7.43 -1.05 -7.15
C GLY A 51 7.35 -0.07 -5.99
N GLU A 52 6.28 0.73 -5.91
CA GLU A 52 6.00 1.63 -4.79
C GLU A 52 5.98 0.90 -3.44
N ILE A 53 5.27 -0.23 -3.37
CA ILE A 53 5.20 -1.05 -2.14
C ILE A 53 6.56 -1.67 -1.85
N ALA A 54 7.24 -2.20 -2.86
CA ALA A 54 8.54 -2.82 -2.69
C ALA A 54 9.57 -1.83 -2.12
N GLN A 55 9.56 -0.58 -2.58
CA GLN A 55 10.40 0.49 -2.04
C GLN A 55 10.09 0.79 -0.57
N VAL A 56 8.80 0.90 -0.20
CA VAL A 56 8.39 1.07 1.20
C VAL A 56 8.91 -0.08 2.06
N LEU A 57 8.72 -1.33 1.62
CA LEU A 57 9.13 -2.52 2.36
C LEU A 57 10.66 -2.62 2.49
N ALA A 58 11.41 -2.30 1.43
CA ALA A 58 12.87 -2.29 1.44
C ALA A 58 13.43 -1.29 2.46
N GLY A 59 12.77 -0.14 2.64
CA GLY A 59 13.16 0.87 3.62
C GLY A 59 12.91 0.52 5.10
N MET A 60 12.24 -0.60 5.40
CA MET A 60 11.86 -0.94 6.79
C MET A 60 12.93 -1.70 7.59
N GLY A 61 14.00 -2.20 6.97
CA GLY A 61 15.02 -3.00 7.67
C GLY A 61 14.44 -4.30 8.24
N GLU A 62 14.88 -4.72 9.43
CA GLU A 62 14.28 -5.87 10.13
C GLU A 62 12.85 -5.55 10.58
N ARG A 63 11.88 -6.24 9.96
CA ARG A 63 10.45 -6.05 10.24
C ARG A 63 9.99 -7.01 11.33
N LYS A 64 9.19 -6.47 12.28
CA LYS A 64 8.45 -7.29 13.24
C LYS A 64 7.12 -7.79 12.70
N ALA A 65 6.49 -7.02 11.80
CA ALA A 65 5.22 -7.35 11.16
C ALA A 65 5.41 -8.08 9.82
N VAL A 66 4.56 -9.08 9.56
CA VAL A 66 4.46 -9.76 8.25
C VAL A 66 3.59 -8.93 7.31
N ALA A 67 4.06 -8.70 6.09
CA ALA A 67 3.32 -8.03 5.03
C ALA A 67 2.68 -9.08 4.12
N VAL A 68 1.36 -9.05 3.95
CA VAL A 68 0.61 -9.97 3.09
C VAL A 68 -0.20 -9.17 2.09
N ALA A 69 0.02 -9.45 0.81
CA ALA A 69 -0.60 -8.76 -0.30
C ALA A 69 -1.61 -9.66 -1.01
N SER A 70 -2.78 -9.12 -1.35
CA SER A 70 -3.66 -9.68 -2.38
C SER A 70 -3.43 -8.92 -3.68
N LEU A 71 -3.20 -9.63 -4.79
CA LEU A 71 -3.06 -9.01 -6.12
C LEU A 71 -4.39 -9.09 -6.86
N CYS A 72 -4.91 -7.94 -7.29
CA CYS A 72 -6.16 -7.83 -8.04
C CYS A 72 -5.88 -7.22 -9.41
N GLY A 73 -6.18 -7.99 -10.45
CA GLY A 73 -5.94 -7.66 -11.84
C GLY A 73 -5.92 -8.92 -12.69
N THR A 74 -5.53 -8.76 -13.95
CA THR A 74 -5.42 -9.82 -14.94
C THR A 74 -4.01 -9.87 -15.52
N GLU A 75 -3.71 -10.93 -16.26
CA GLU A 75 -2.41 -11.10 -16.94
C GLU A 75 -2.19 -10.08 -18.07
N ASP A 76 -3.29 -9.52 -18.60
CA ASP A 76 -3.29 -8.51 -19.66
C ASP A 76 -3.26 -7.07 -19.11
N ASP A 77 -3.37 -6.90 -17.79
CA ASP A 77 -3.23 -5.59 -17.18
C ASP A 77 -1.76 -5.12 -17.21
N PRO A 78 -1.51 -3.84 -17.54
CA PRO A 78 -0.16 -3.27 -17.62
C PRO A 78 0.62 -3.32 -16.31
#